data_AF-A0A7V8D2D0-F1
#
_entry.id   AF-A0A7V8D2D0-F1
#
_cell.length_a   1.000
_cell.length_b   1.000
_cell.length_c   1.000
_cell.angle_alpha   90.00
_cell.angle_beta   90.00
_cell.angle_gamma   90.00
#
_symmetry.space_group_name_H-M   'P 1'
#
loop_
_entity.id
_entity.type
_entity.pdbx_description
1 polymer ?
#
loop_
_entity_poly.entity_id
_entity_poly.type
_entity_poly.pdbx_seq_one_letter_code
_entity_poly.pdbx_strand_id
1 'polypeptide(L)'
;MSAHQHTLAQSQRYRIYHEFEAVFLDTPDRKSIVIGDFYGGPTAAIIDRDERCCEVVGCGITLYYLRSPFQPYQIDARSPQWATFHSGATDTRGG
;
A
#
# COMPACT_ATOMS: atom_id res chain seq x y z
N MET A 1 23.51 5.07 1.98
CA MET A 1 22.99 4.03 1.08
C MET A 1 21.82 4.68 0.34
N SER A 2 21.88 4.79 -1.00
CA SER A 2 20.70 5.27 -1.73
C SER A 2 19.58 4.27 -1.53
N ALA A 3 18.44 4.71 -1.01
CA ALA A 3 17.22 3.90 -1.03
C ALA A 3 16.89 3.65 -2.50
N HIS A 4 17.01 2.40 -2.94
CA HIS A 4 16.59 2.04 -4.28
C HIS A 4 15.07 1.94 -4.28
N GLN A 5 14.42 2.73 -5.13
CA GLN A 5 13.00 2.61 -5.38
C GLN A 5 12.76 1.36 -6.23
N HIS A 6 11.96 0.44 -5.72
CA HIS A 6 11.60 -0.79 -6.41
C HIS A 6 10.14 -0.72 -6.85
N THR A 7 9.90 -0.57 -8.15
CA THR A 7 8.54 -0.58 -8.72
C THR A 7 7.93 -1.97 -8.60
N LEU A 8 6.74 -2.06 -7.99
CA LEU A 8 5.97 -3.29 -7.86
C LEU A 8 4.93 -3.42 -8.98
N ALA A 9 4.27 -2.32 -9.34
CA ALA A 9 3.26 -2.29 -10.39
C ALA A 9 3.16 -0.90 -11.01
N GLN A 10 2.74 -0.85 -12.28
CA GLN A 10 2.51 0.41 -12.97
C GLN A 10 1.35 0.27 -13.95
N SER A 11 0.54 1.33 -14.01
CA SER A 11 -0.60 1.50 -14.92
C SER A 11 -0.42 2.80 -15.71
N GLN A 12 -1.45 3.26 -16.42
CA GLN A 12 -1.35 4.49 -17.20
C GLN A 12 -1.18 5.72 -16.30
N ARG A 13 -1.88 5.74 -15.16
CA ARG A 13 -1.97 6.91 -14.29
C ARG A 13 -1.27 6.75 -12.95
N TYR A 14 -0.96 5.51 -12.53
CA TYR A 14 -0.43 5.22 -11.21
C TYR A 14 0.81 4.33 -11.26
N ARG A 15 1.73 4.56 -10.33
CA ARG A 15 2.89 3.70 -10.06
C ARG A 15 2.89 3.33 -8.59
N ILE A 16 3.09 2.04 -8.32
CA ILE A 16 3.31 1.52 -6.97
C ILE A 16 4.76 1.09 -6.88
N TYR A 17 5.45 1.59 -5.88
CA TYR A 17 6.83 1.24 -5.59
C TYR A 17 7.03 1.15 -4.09
N HIS A 18 8.16 0.59 -3.67
CA HIS A 18 8.54 0.58 -2.27
C HIS A 18 9.96 1.05 -2.06
N GLU A 19 10.19 1.58 -0.87
CA GLU A 19 11.52 1.86 -0.31
C GLU A 19 11.56 1.18 1.06
N PHE A 20 12.39 0.14 1.19
CA PHE A 20 12.37 -0.74 2.35
C PHE A 20 10.97 -1.32 2.60
N GLU A 21 10.39 -1.09 3.78
CA GLU A 21 9.08 -1.60 4.22
C GLU A 21 7.92 -0.70 3.79
N ALA A 22 8.19 0.56 3.44
CA ALA A 22 7.17 1.53 3.07
C ALA A 22 6.80 1.42 1.60
N VAL A 23 5.49 1.37 1.33
CA VAL A 23 4.93 1.28 -0.02
C VAL A 23 4.28 2.60 -0.38
N PHE A 24 4.59 3.06 -1.58
CA PHE A 24 4.21 4.37 -2.10
C PHE A 24 3.35 4.22 -3.36
N LEU A 25 2.39 5.12 -3.49
CA LEU A 25 1.59 5.35 -4.67
C LEU A 25 1.94 6.72 -5.24
N ASP A 26 2.46 6.75 -6.46
CA ASP A 26 2.47 7.97 -7.26
C ASP A 26 1.09 8.18 -7.88
N THR A 27 0.51 9.34 -7.58
CA THR A 27 -0.79 9.78 -8.10
C THR A 27 -0.62 10.64 -9.37
N PRO A 28 -1.70 10.83 -10.15
CA PRO A 28 -1.66 11.68 -11.35
C PRO A 28 -1.26 13.14 -11.09
N ASP A 29 -1.54 13.66 -9.89
CA ASP A 29 -1.11 14.99 -9.44
C ASP A 29 0.34 15.02 -8.94
N ARG A 30 1.13 13.99 -9.28
CA ARG A 30 2.56 13.83 -8.96
C ARG A 30 2.88 13.88 -7.47
N LYS A 31 1.94 13.45 -6.63
CA LYS A 31 2.19 13.24 -5.20
C LYS A 31 2.50 11.78 -4.98
N SER A 32 3.53 11.54 -4.18
CA SER A 32 3.79 10.21 -3.64
C SER A 32 3.13 10.11 -2.26
N ILE A 33 2.34 9.06 -2.06
CA ILE A 33 1.56 8.84 -0.84
C ILE A 33 1.89 7.46 -0.32
N VAL A 34 2.16 7.34 0.98
CA VAL A 34 2.35 6.03 1.62
C VAL A 34 1.00 5.30 1.62
N ILE A 35 0.95 4.10 1.05
CA ILE A 35 -0.27 3.28 0.96
C ILE A 35 -0.16 1.95 1.71
N GLY A 36 0.97 1.69 2.35
CA GLY A 36 1.15 0.52 3.21
C GLY A 36 2.53 0.47 3.85
N ASP A 37 2.63 -0.30 4.91
CA ASP A 37 3.87 -0.63 5.63
C ASP A 37 3.90 -2.14 5.80
N PHE A 38 4.94 -2.79 5.27
CA PHE A 38 5.06 -4.24 5.22
C PHE A 38 6.39 -4.65 5.83
N TYR A 39 6.34 -5.21 7.04
CA TYR A 39 7.52 -5.76 7.71
C TYR A 39 8.25 -6.79 6.83
N GLY A 40 9.54 -6.60 6.61
CA GLY A 40 10.35 -7.39 5.68
C GLY A 40 10.20 -7.02 4.19
N GLY A 41 9.39 -6.00 3.90
CA GLY A 41 9.12 -5.50 2.55
C GLY A 41 7.88 -6.14 1.89
N PRO A 42 7.29 -5.45 0.91
CA PRO A 42 6.26 -6.04 0.06
C PRO A 42 6.87 -7.06 -0.92
N THR A 43 6.06 -8.04 -1.32
CA THR A 43 6.41 -9.08 -2.30
C THR A 43 5.93 -8.71 -3.70
N ALA A 44 4.71 -8.20 -3.84
CA ALA A 44 4.12 -7.85 -5.13
C ALA A 44 3.01 -6.80 -4.97
N ALA A 45 2.63 -6.18 -6.09
CA ALA A 45 1.42 -5.38 -6.18
C ALA A 45 0.71 -5.63 -7.51
N ILE A 46 -0.60 -5.40 -7.52
CA ILE A 46 -1.42 -5.33 -8.73
C ILE A 46 -2.26 -4.05 -8.71
N ILE A 47 -2.54 -3.50 -9.89
CA ILE A 47 -3.47 -2.40 -10.07
C ILE A 47 -4.66 -2.95 -10.85
N ASP A 48 -5.87 -2.67 -10.35
CA ASP A 48 -7.11 -3.02 -11.05
C ASP A 48 -7.10 -2.44 -12.48
N ARG A 49 -7.69 -3.16 -13.43
CA ARG A 49 -7.68 -2.76 -14.85
C ARG A 49 -8.31 -1.39 -15.07
N ASP A 50 -9.36 -1.08 -14.32
CA ASP A 50 -10.07 0.20 -14.40
C ASP A 50 -9.50 1.23 -13.40
N GLU A 51 -8.34 0.91 -12.80
CA GLU A 51 -7.64 1.71 -11.80
C GLU A 51 -8.56 2.15 -10.65
N ARG A 52 -9.44 1.25 -10.18
CA ARG A 52 -10.35 1.53 -9.04
C ARG A 52 -9.68 1.31 -7.69
N CYS A 53 -8.75 0.37 -7.65
CA CYS A 53 -7.97 0.00 -6.47
C CYS A 53 -6.63 -0.61 -6.88
N CYS A 54 -5.76 -0.79 -5.91
CA CYS A 54 -4.60 -1.65 -5.99
C CYS A 54 -4.53 -2.57 -4.78
N GLU A 55 -3.84 -3.69 -4.97
CA GLU A 55 -3.53 -4.63 -3.90
C GLU A 55 -2.03 -4.75 -3.78
N VAL A 56 -1.53 -4.74 -2.54
CA VAL A 56 -0.13 -4.95 -2.22
C VAL A 56 -0.06 -6.10 -1.24
N VAL A 57 0.85 -7.05 -1.50
CA VAL A 57 1.01 -8.26 -0.69
C VAL A 57 2.43 -8.34 -0.13
N GLY A 58 2.56 -8.87 1.08
CA GLY A 58 3.80 -9.08 1.82
C GLY A 58 3.52 -9.96 3.06
N CYS A 59 3.82 -9.46 4.26
CA CYS A 59 3.38 -10.08 5.53
C CYS A 59 1.85 -9.98 5.80
N GLY A 60 1.14 -9.34 4.89
CA GLY A 60 -0.31 -9.22 4.86
C GLY A 60 -0.75 -8.76 3.47
N ILE A 61 -1.98 -8.28 3.36
CA ILE A 61 -2.56 -7.74 2.15
C ILE A 61 -3.14 -6.36 2.47
N THR A 62 -2.84 -5.37 1.63
CA THR A 62 -3.49 -4.06 1.66
C THR A 62 -4.20 -3.84 0.34
N LEU A 63 -5.53 -3.68 0.40
CA LEU A 63 -6.34 -3.18 -0.70
C LEU A 63 -6.50 -1.66 -0.52
N TYR A 64 -5.96 -0.87 -1.43
CA TYR A 64 -6.03 0.59 -1.39
C TYR A 64 -6.86 1.12 -2.55
N TYR A 65 -7.89 1.93 -2.28
CA TYR A 65 -8.76 2.48 -3.31
C TYR A 65 -8.10 3.68 -4.00
N LEU A 66 -8.18 3.74 -5.33
CA LEU A 66 -7.57 4.78 -6.14
C LEU A 66 -8.55 5.93 -6.42
N ARG A 67 -9.03 6.57 -5.34
CA ARG A 67 -9.97 7.69 -5.42
C ARG A 67 -9.57 8.86 -4.53
N SER A 68 -9.76 10.08 -5.02
CA SER A 68 -9.54 11.31 -4.26
C SER A 68 -10.67 11.53 -3.23
N PRO A 69 -10.40 12.12 -2.04
CA PRO A 69 -9.10 12.53 -1.55
C PRO A 69 -8.26 11.34 -1.08
N PHE A 70 -7.03 11.24 -1.60
CA PHE A 70 -6.09 10.22 -1.16
C PHE A 70 -5.67 10.48 0.29
N GLN A 71 -5.59 9.40 1.06
CA GLN A 71 -5.19 9.44 2.47
C GLN A 71 -3.93 8.61 2.67
N PRO A 72 -2.88 9.16 3.31
CA PRO A 72 -1.73 8.36 3.69
C PRO A 72 -2.16 7.22 4.61
N TYR A 73 -1.63 6.03 4.35
CA TYR A 73 -1.82 4.86 5.20
C TYR A 73 -1.32 5.16 6.62
N GLN A 74 -2.06 4.67 7.60
CA GLN A 74 -1.72 4.72 9.01
C GLN A 74 -1.97 3.35 9.63
N ILE A 75 -0.99 2.84 10.38
CA ILE A 75 -1.11 1.59 11.12
C ILE A 75 -2.27 1.68 12.11
N ASP A 76 -3.04 0.59 12.25
CA ASP A 76 -4.21 0.44 13.12
C ASP A 76 -5.37 1.44 12.91
N ALA A 77 -5.26 2.35 11.95
CA ALA A 77 -6.32 3.28 11.60
C ALA A 77 -7.33 2.63 10.64
N ARG A 78 -8.61 2.88 10.90
CA ARG A 78 -9.69 2.57 9.95
C ARG A 78 -9.83 3.71 8.97
N SER A 79 -9.92 3.37 7.68
CA SER A 79 -10.18 4.34 6.62
C SER A 79 -11.09 3.72 5.57
N PRO A 80 -11.98 4.50 4.92
CA PRO A 80 -12.65 4.04 3.72
C PRO A 80 -11.67 3.86 2.55
N GLN A 81 -10.46 4.41 2.64
CA GLN A 81 -9.46 4.41 1.57
C GLN A 81 -8.69 3.08 1.47
N TRP A 82 -8.63 2.28 2.52
CA TRP A 82 -7.96 0.99 2.48
C TRP A 82 -8.62 -0.07 3.37
N ALA A 83 -8.36 -1.33 3.03
CA ALA A 83 -8.59 -2.48 3.91
C ALA A 83 -7.29 -3.26 4.03
N THR A 84 -6.95 -3.69 5.24
CA THR A 84 -5.78 -4.52 5.51
C THR A 84 -6.16 -5.86 6.10
N PHE A 85 -5.43 -6.89 5.70
CA PHE A 85 -5.61 -8.27 6.14
C PHE A 85 -4.25 -8.84 6.50
N HIS A 86 -4.01 -9.11 7.79
CA HIS A 86 -2.74 -9.66 8.26
C HIS A 86 -2.92 -11.13 8.61
N SER A 87 -2.00 -11.98 8.18
CA SER A 87 -1.95 -13.39 8.60
C SER A 87 -1.20 -13.49 9.94
N GLY A 88 -1.81 -12.94 10.98
CA GLY A 88 -1.35 -13.05 12.35
C GLY A 88 -2.57 -12.80 13.21
N ALA A 89 -2.91 -13.74 14.09
CA ALA A 89 -3.94 -13.48 15.10
C ALA A 89 -3.63 -12.13 15.73
N THR A 90 -4.60 -11.23 15.75
CA THR A 90 -4.58 -10.12 16.68
C THR A 90 -4.34 -10.76 18.04
N ASP A 91 -3.14 -10.66 18.60
CA ASP A 91 -2.90 -11.13 19.96
C ASP A 91 -3.71 -10.19 20.84
N THR A 92 -4.98 -10.54 21.07
CA THR A 92 -5.80 -9.99 22.12
C THR A 92 -5.26 -10.51 23.45
N ARG A 93 -4.02 -10.14 23.78
CA ARG A 93 -3.49 -10.19 25.15
C ARG A 93 -3.57 -8.79 25.73
N GLY A 94 -4.82 -8.38 25.89
CA GLY A 94 -5.24 -7.30 26.77
C GLY A 94 -6.48 -7.78 27.50
N GLY A 95 -6.28 -8.62 28.51
CA GLY A 95 -7.28 -9.16 29.43
C GLY A 95 -6.61 -9.51 30.74
#